data_AF-A0A7K3WC83-F1
#
_entry.id   AF-A0A7K3WC83-F1
#
_cell.length_a   1.000
_cell.length_b   1.000
_cell.length_c   1.000
_cell.angle_alpha   90.00
_cell.angle_beta   90.00
_cell.angle_gamma   90.00
#
_symmetry.space_group_name_H-M   'P 1'
#
loop_
_entity.id
_entity.type
_entity.pdbx_description
1 polymer ?
#
loop_
_entity_poly.entity_id
_entity_poly.type
_entity_poly.pdbx_seq_one_letter_code
_entity_poly.pdbx_strand_id
1 'polypeptide(L)'
;MSTRAARLPALTAATLTALTIATMTPAAARFTTGGEVEGRGPVYLFSGAFNVDGQAQRGILFGEDDDLAYVGDWYGTGRDLPMVRRGNTFHVPGRVDPSVTATVFSYGDVQDDVHVGDWDGDGIDSLAVRRGNTYFVKNDVRTSGVADTVFTYGDPEDHVLVGNWNGEVRAPAPGVTGKGDTLMVVRDGHFFVKNDLRTGTADADFLFGNPDDAVYAGDWAPQTTVGGKPTATDADGADQLAVRRGNQYFLSAELPTSGGATNPRTTRVLTYGNPDDAVFVATSPTLVDANGDVTEDDTTATGVITGDGLGVRRLLS
;
A
#
# COMPACT_ATOMS: atom_id res chain seq x y z
N MET A 1 -34.20 -48.14 49.17
CA MET A 1 -34.56 -46.80 48.67
C MET A 1 -34.39 -46.84 47.16
N SER A 2 -35.42 -47.19 46.37
CA SER A 2 -36.59 -46.38 46.00
C SER A 2 -36.14 -45.09 45.30
N THR A 3 -36.51 -44.76 44.06
CA THR A 3 -37.75 -45.08 43.34
C THR A 3 -37.58 -44.98 41.81
N ARG A 4 -38.49 -45.68 41.11
CA ARG A 4 -38.61 -45.96 39.67
C ARG A 4 -39.03 -44.77 38.78
N ALA A 5 -38.82 -45.00 37.47
CA ALA A 5 -39.64 -44.61 36.28
C ALA A 5 -39.64 -43.12 35.85
N ALA A 6 -39.80 -42.75 34.58
CA ALA A 6 -40.45 -43.44 33.46
C ALA A 6 -39.92 -43.03 32.06
N ARG A 7 -40.39 -43.75 31.03
CA ARG A 7 -40.08 -43.68 29.59
C ARG A 7 -41.28 -43.11 28.78
N LEU A 8 -40.96 -42.36 27.70
CA LEU A 8 -41.70 -42.08 26.42
C LEU A 8 -42.97 -41.17 26.42
N PRO A 9 -43.46 -40.62 25.26
CA PRO A 9 -42.92 -40.49 23.87
C PRO A 9 -43.14 -39.12 23.13
N ALA A 10 -42.50 -39.00 21.95
CA ALA A 10 -42.88 -38.34 20.67
C ALA A 10 -43.66 -37.01 20.61
N LEU A 11 -43.10 -36.02 19.91
CA LEU A 11 -43.57 -35.36 18.67
C LEU A 11 -42.89 -34.00 18.57
N THR A 12 -42.07 -33.77 17.55
CA THR A 12 -41.80 -32.41 17.09
C THR A 12 -41.84 -32.38 15.57
N ALA A 13 -42.86 -31.68 15.10
CA ALA A 13 -43.13 -31.41 13.70
C ALA A 13 -41.95 -30.69 13.03
N ALA A 14 -41.75 -31.02 11.76
CA ALA A 14 -40.85 -30.31 10.87
C ALA A 14 -41.21 -28.81 10.81
N THR A 15 -40.35 -27.95 11.35
CA THR A 15 -40.33 -26.55 10.98
C THR A 15 -39.49 -26.41 9.71
N LEU A 16 -40.17 -26.11 8.61
CA LEU A 16 -39.56 -25.69 7.36
C LEU A 16 -38.90 -24.32 7.61
N THR A 17 -37.62 -24.29 7.94
CA THR A 17 -36.88 -23.01 7.95
C THR A 17 -36.63 -22.65 6.49
N ALA A 18 -37.39 -21.68 5.99
CA ALA A 18 -37.14 -21.08 4.70
C ALA A 18 -35.67 -20.62 4.65
N LEU A 19 -34.90 -21.21 3.73
CA LEU A 19 -33.57 -20.75 3.39
C LEU A 19 -33.74 -19.36 2.78
N THR A 20 -33.59 -18.31 3.59
CA THR A 20 -33.34 -16.97 3.07
C THR A 20 -32.03 -17.08 2.31
N ILE A 21 -32.11 -17.12 0.98
CA ILE A 21 -30.98 -16.84 0.12
C ILE A 21 -30.58 -15.41 0.49
N ALA A 22 -29.56 -15.27 1.33
CA ALA A 22 -28.86 -14.02 1.47
C ALA A 22 -28.36 -13.70 0.07
N THR A 23 -28.99 -12.75 -0.60
CA THR A 23 -28.39 -12.10 -1.76
C THR A 23 -27.13 -11.47 -1.22
N MET A 24 -25.99 -12.16 -1.38
CA MET A 24 -24.69 -11.57 -1.15
C MET A 24 -24.63 -10.41 -2.14
N THR A 25 -24.89 -9.20 -1.66
CA THR A 25 -24.46 -8.00 -2.35
C THR A 25 -22.97 -8.20 -2.59
N PRO A 26 -22.47 -8.09 -3.83
CA PRO A 26 -21.03 -8.11 -4.03
C PRO A 26 -20.44 -7.05 -3.10
N ALA A 27 -19.44 -7.45 -2.32
CA ALA A 27 -18.65 -6.48 -1.59
C ALA A 27 -18.16 -5.48 -2.65
N ALA A 28 -18.51 -4.21 -2.49
CA ALA A 28 -17.93 -3.17 -3.32
C ALA A 28 -16.41 -3.35 -3.30
N ALA A 29 -15.79 -3.25 -4.47
CA ALA A 29 -14.35 -3.25 -4.61
C ALA A 29 -13.72 -2.36 -3.52
N ARG A 30 -12.83 -2.96 -2.71
CA ARG A 30 -12.06 -2.20 -1.72
C ARG A 30 -10.85 -1.65 -2.42
N PHE A 31 -10.97 -0.43 -2.92
CA PHE A 31 -9.81 0.33 -3.34
C PHE A 31 -9.29 1.06 -2.11
N THR A 32 -8.05 0.76 -1.72
CA THR A 32 -7.30 1.65 -0.83
C THR A 32 -7.06 2.94 -1.60
N THR A 33 -7.90 3.95 -1.39
CA THR A 33 -7.71 5.28 -1.96
C THR A 33 -6.36 5.81 -1.50
N GLY A 34 -5.46 5.93 -2.49
CA GLY A 34 -4.03 6.20 -2.40
C GLY A 34 -3.44 6.50 -1.05
N GLY A 35 -2.93 5.50 -0.32
CA GLY A 35 -1.99 5.69 0.78
C GLY A 35 -2.54 5.45 2.19
N GLU A 36 -3.86 5.50 2.41
CA GLU A 36 -4.40 5.08 3.71
C GLU A 36 -4.27 3.56 3.89
N VAL A 37 -3.65 3.17 5.01
CA VAL A 37 -3.56 1.79 5.46
C VAL A 37 -4.91 1.37 6.05
N GLU A 38 -5.56 0.43 5.38
CA GLU A 38 -6.81 -0.16 5.87
C GLU A 38 -6.67 -0.77 7.28
N GLY A 39 -7.80 -0.99 7.92
CA GLY A 39 -7.88 -1.68 9.20
C GLY A 39 -7.73 -0.76 10.40
N ARG A 40 -7.45 -1.36 11.56
CA ARG A 40 -7.41 -0.69 12.87
C ARG A 40 -6.26 -1.24 13.68
N GLY A 41 -5.88 -0.49 14.71
CA GLY A 41 -4.83 -0.89 15.62
C GLY A 41 -3.48 -0.22 15.36
N PRO A 42 -2.61 -0.20 16.37
CA PRO A 42 -1.30 0.46 16.29
C PRO A 42 -0.19 -0.48 15.81
N VAL A 43 -0.47 -1.75 15.47
CA VAL A 43 0.55 -2.73 15.10
C VAL A 43 0.67 -2.84 13.58
N TYR A 44 1.85 -2.57 13.06
CA TYR A 44 2.19 -2.66 11.64
C TYR A 44 3.25 -3.74 11.45
N LEU A 45 2.91 -4.77 10.68
CA LEU A 45 3.76 -5.92 10.43
C LEU A 45 4.24 -5.89 8.98
N PHE A 46 5.52 -5.63 8.76
CA PHE A 46 6.15 -5.54 7.44
C PHE A 46 6.72 -6.91 7.07
N SER A 47 6.37 -7.42 5.89
CA SER A 47 6.95 -8.66 5.36
C SER A 47 8.41 -8.48 4.99
N GLY A 48 8.78 -7.30 4.51
CA GLY A 48 10.03 -7.09 3.78
C GLY A 48 9.93 -7.47 2.30
N ALA A 49 10.91 -7.00 1.53
CA ALA A 49 11.02 -7.23 0.09
C ALA A 49 11.22 -8.72 -0.22
N PHE A 50 10.52 -9.23 -1.25
CA PHE A 50 10.63 -10.63 -1.67
C PHE A 50 10.36 -11.66 -0.56
N ASN A 51 9.54 -11.31 0.44
CA ASN A 51 9.17 -12.28 1.48
C ASN A 51 8.30 -13.41 0.91
N VAL A 52 8.78 -14.65 1.03
CA VAL A 52 8.11 -15.86 0.52
C VAL A 52 7.60 -16.79 1.63
N ASP A 53 7.93 -16.53 2.90
CA ASP A 53 7.54 -17.36 4.04
C ASP A 53 6.25 -16.88 4.72
N GLY A 54 5.82 -15.66 4.41
CA GLY A 54 4.61 -15.03 4.94
C GLY A 54 4.74 -14.61 6.41
N GLN A 55 5.94 -14.63 6.99
CA GLN A 55 6.21 -14.09 8.32
C GLN A 55 6.59 -12.62 8.24
N ALA A 56 6.21 -11.84 9.24
CA ALA A 56 6.65 -10.46 9.32
C ALA A 56 8.14 -10.41 9.73
N GLN A 57 8.96 -9.65 9.00
CA GLN A 57 10.37 -9.40 9.33
C GLN A 57 10.53 -8.22 10.30
N ARG A 58 9.53 -7.34 10.37
CA ARG A 58 9.59 -6.16 11.24
C ARG A 58 8.21 -5.78 11.73
N GLY A 59 8.10 -5.55 13.04
CA GLY A 59 6.90 -5.02 13.69
C GLY A 59 7.15 -3.59 14.19
N ILE A 60 6.18 -2.70 14.00
CA ILE A 60 6.17 -1.35 14.57
C ILE A 60 4.89 -1.17 15.36
N LEU A 61 5.02 -0.63 16.56
CA LEU A 61 3.90 -0.18 17.38
C LEU A 61 3.86 1.35 17.34
N PHE A 62 2.83 1.95 16.76
CA PHE A 62 2.69 3.41 16.70
C PHE A 62 1.24 3.86 16.60
N GLY A 63 0.87 4.88 17.38
CA GLY A 63 -0.49 5.43 17.42
C GLY A 63 -1.45 4.61 18.27
N GLU A 64 -2.74 4.77 17.99
CA GLU A 64 -3.87 4.22 18.72
C GLU A 64 -4.81 3.41 17.80
N ASP A 65 -5.76 2.67 18.37
CA ASP A 65 -6.62 1.75 17.62
C ASP A 65 -7.47 2.41 16.53
N ASP A 66 -7.91 3.64 16.77
CA ASP A 66 -8.83 4.40 15.91
C ASP A 66 -8.14 5.36 14.96
N ASP A 67 -6.80 5.41 14.97
CA ASP A 67 -6.05 6.31 14.10
C ASP A 67 -6.19 5.89 12.62
N LEU A 68 -6.27 6.88 11.73
CA LEU A 68 -5.96 6.64 10.31
C LEU A 68 -4.45 6.54 10.17
N ALA A 69 -3.97 5.72 9.24
CA ALA A 69 -2.54 5.45 9.12
C ALA A 69 -2.07 5.50 7.68
N TYR A 70 -0.81 5.87 7.50
CA TYR A 70 -0.12 6.04 6.23
C TYR A 70 1.30 5.49 6.38
N VAL A 71 1.91 4.97 5.32
CA VAL A 71 3.28 4.44 5.37
C VAL A 71 4.10 5.11 4.28
N GLY A 72 5.33 5.48 4.62
CA GLY A 72 6.28 6.10 3.71
C GLY A 72 7.63 6.36 4.37
N ASP A 73 8.61 6.74 3.57
CA ASP A 73 9.97 7.09 3.97
C ASP A 73 10.10 8.56 4.33
N TRP A 74 9.57 8.93 5.50
CA TRP A 74 9.56 10.32 6.02
C TRP A 74 10.95 10.92 6.30
N TYR A 75 12.01 10.15 6.04
CA TYR A 75 13.39 10.44 6.42
C TYR A 75 14.43 10.18 5.32
N GLY A 76 14.03 9.71 4.14
CA GLY A 76 14.94 9.37 3.03
C GLY A 76 15.96 8.29 3.39
N THR A 77 15.50 7.27 4.11
CA THR A 77 16.32 6.15 4.60
C THR A 77 16.20 4.87 3.78
N GLY A 78 15.33 4.84 2.77
CA GLY A 78 14.92 3.65 2.02
C GLY A 78 14.12 2.67 2.88
N ARG A 79 13.41 3.16 3.91
CA ARG A 79 12.59 2.36 4.83
C ARG A 79 11.36 3.12 5.26
N ASP A 80 10.23 2.48 5.13
CA ASP A 80 8.97 3.11 5.52
C ASP A 80 8.68 2.97 7.01
N LEU A 81 7.95 3.96 7.52
CA LEU A 81 7.41 4.00 8.87
C LEU A 81 5.93 4.40 8.84
N PRO A 82 5.10 3.93 9.80
CA PRO A 82 3.73 4.37 9.92
C PRO A 82 3.66 5.80 10.48
N MET A 83 2.91 6.67 9.80
CA MET A 83 2.43 7.96 10.32
C MET A 83 0.93 7.84 10.59
N VAL A 84 0.46 8.47 11.68
CA VAL A 84 -0.96 8.43 12.05
C VAL A 84 -1.63 9.79 11.94
N ARG A 85 -2.92 9.82 11.59
CA ARG A 85 -3.74 11.02 11.44
C ARG A 85 -4.96 10.99 12.36
N ARG A 86 -5.22 12.14 12.96
CA ARG A 86 -6.38 12.43 13.84
C ARG A 86 -7.02 13.73 13.39
N GLY A 87 -8.20 13.66 12.77
CA GLY A 87 -8.79 14.82 12.11
C GLY A 87 -7.88 15.29 10.97
N ASN A 88 -7.42 16.55 11.00
CA ASN A 88 -6.46 17.08 10.02
C ASN A 88 -5.02 17.18 10.57
N THR A 89 -4.74 16.53 11.70
CA THR A 89 -3.43 16.53 12.35
C THR A 89 -2.73 15.20 12.12
N PHE A 90 -1.47 15.27 11.71
CA PHE A 90 -0.59 14.16 11.43
C PHE A 90 0.50 14.07 12.50
N HIS A 91 0.77 12.85 12.96
CA HIS A 91 1.78 12.52 13.95
C HIS A 91 2.88 11.70 13.26
N VAL A 92 4.03 12.33 13.03
CA VAL A 92 5.18 11.68 12.39
C VAL A 92 5.90 10.82 13.43
N PRO A 93 6.20 9.54 13.12
CA PRO A 93 6.93 8.66 14.04
C PRO A 93 8.34 9.18 14.28
N GLY A 94 9.02 8.70 15.31
CA GLY A 94 10.43 9.00 15.54
C GLY A 94 11.34 8.24 14.57
N ARG A 95 12.39 8.91 14.07
CA ARG A 95 13.37 8.29 13.17
C ARG A 95 14.11 7.11 13.79
N VAL A 96 14.53 7.26 15.06
CA VAL A 96 15.34 6.26 15.78
C VAL A 96 14.45 5.32 16.58
N ASP A 97 13.48 5.89 17.30
CA ASP A 97 12.43 5.14 18.00
C ASP A 97 11.09 5.45 17.33
N PRO A 98 10.59 4.56 16.45
CA PRO A 98 9.34 4.79 15.74
C PRO A 98 8.09 4.59 16.61
N SER A 99 8.25 4.21 17.89
CA SER A 99 7.11 4.10 18.82
C SER A 99 6.68 5.43 19.42
N VAL A 100 7.48 6.48 19.28
CA VAL A 100 7.19 7.82 19.77
C VAL A 100 6.91 8.79 18.64
N THR A 101 6.14 9.85 18.90
CA THR A 101 5.91 10.93 17.93
C THR A 101 7.07 11.92 17.96
N ALA A 102 7.72 12.15 16.81
CA ALA A 102 8.78 13.17 16.70
C ALA A 102 8.23 14.56 16.43
N THR A 103 7.22 14.68 15.55
CA THR A 103 6.58 15.97 15.27
C THR A 103 5.10 15.79 14.95
N VAL A 104 4.37 16.89 15.08
CA VAL A 104 2.95 16.96 14.80
C VAL A 104 2.70 18.17 13.92
N PHE A 105 1.96 17.99 12.83
CA PHE A 105 1.57 19.09 11.94
C PHE A 105 0.13 18.93 11.48
N SER A 106 -0.51 20.03 11.07
CA SER A 106 -1.83 20.01 10.46
C SER A 106 -1.75 20.36 8.98
N TYR A 107 -2.48 19.61 8.16
CA TYR A 107 -2.58 19.84 6.73
C TYR A 107 -3.92 19.34 6.18
N GLY A 108 -4.46 20.07 5.20
CA GLY A 108 -5.77 19.78 4.62
C GLY A 108 -6.94 19.91 5.60
N ASP A 109 -8.11 19.48 5.10
CA ASP A 109 -9.33 19.35 5.88
C ASP A 109 -9.56 17.89 6.29
N VAL A 110 -10.40 17.67 7.31
CA VAL A 110 -10.67 16.35 7.88
C VAL A 110 -11.23 15.35 6.86
N GLN A 111 -11.94 15.85 5.84
CA GLN A 111 -12.60 15.02 4.83
C GLN A 111 -11.74 14.77 3.59
N ASP A 112 -10.55 15.36 3.50
CA ASP A 112 -9.70 15.12 2.34
C ASP A 112 -9.11 13.70 2.39
N ASP A 113 -9.05 13.08 1.21
CA ASP A 113 -8.22 11.90 0.97
C ASP A 113 -6.76 12.33 1.01
N VAL A 114 -5.89 11.46 1.53
CA VAL A 114 -4.47 11.74 1.71
C VAL A 114 -3.68 10.73 0.93
N HIS A 115 -2.68 11.21 0.19
CA HIS A 115 -1.80 10.46 -0.69
C HIS A 115 -0.34 10.65 -0.28
N VAL A 116 0.41 9.55 -0.24
CA VAL A 116 1.82 9.51 0.17
C VAL A 116 2.70 9.24 -1.04
N GLY A 117 3.81 9.97 -1.14
CA GLY A 117 4.87 9.72 -2.11
C GLY A 117 5.93 10.81 -2.09
N ASP A 118 7.01 10.60 -2.84
CA ASP A 118 8.09 11.57 -3.06
C ASP A 118 7.70 12.55 -4.16
N TRP A 119 6.85 13.54 -3.85
CA TRP A 119 6.25 14.40 -4.89
C TRP A 119 7.22 15.34 -5.62
N ASP A 120 8.40 15.64 -5.07
CA ASP A 120 9.39 16.53 -5.69
C ASP A 120 10.71 15.87 -6.08
N GLY A 121 10.85 14.57 -5.81
CA GLY A 121 11.96 13.75 -6.24
C GLY A 121 13.21 13.94 -5.38
N ASP A 122 13.05 14.27 -4.10
CA ASP A 122 14.16 14.45 -3.15
C ASP A 122 14.52 13.15 -2.39
N GLY A 123 13.75 12.09 -2.61
CA GLY A 123 13.87 10.78 -1.97
C GLY A 123 13.21 10.72 -0.59
N ILE A 124 12.39 11.69 -0.22
CA ILE A 124 11.65 11.73 1.04
C ILE A 124 10.15 11.79 0.76
N ASP A 125 9.40 10.87 1.36
CA ASP A 125 7.96 10.91 1.22
C ASP A 125 7.33 12.10 1.92
N SER A 126 6.34 12.66 1.24
CA SER A 126 5.49 13.72 1.73
C SER A 126 4.03 13.51 1.31
N LEU A 127 3.17 14.52 1.47
CA LEU A 127 1.72 14.34 1.38
C LEU A 127 1.10 15.19 0.28
N ALA A 128 0.15 14.60 -0.43
CA ALA A 128 -0.89 15.34 -1.14
C ALA A 128 -2.24 15.09 -0.48
N VAL A 129 -3.09 16.12 -0.40
CA VAL A 129 -4.50 15.95 -0.06
C VAL A 129 -5.37 16.19 -1.28
N ARG A 130 -6.49 15.47 -1.39
CA ARG A 130 -7.38 15.53 -2.55
C ARG A 130 -8.77 15.98 -2.14
N ARG A 131 -9.33 16.90 -2.93
CA ARG A 131 -10.71 17.39 -2.81
C ARG A 131 -11.40 17.38 -4.17
N GLY A 132 -12.37 16.50 -4.33
CA GLY A 132 -12.91 16.19 -5.65
C GLY A 132 -11.79 15.66 -6.54
N ASN A 133 -11.51 16.32 -7.65
CA ASN A 133 -10.40 15.98 -8.55
C ASN A 133 -9.19 16.93 -8.45
N THR A 134 -9.14 17.77 -7.41
CA THR A 134 -8.03 18.71 -7.18
C THR A 134 -7.10 18.18 -6.10
N TYR A 135 -5.80 18.19 -6.40
CA TYR A 135 -4.73 17.75 -5.53
C TYR A 135 -3.96 18.95 -5.00
N PHE A 136 -3.62 18.88 -3.71
CA PHE A 136 -2.87 19.89 -2.97
C PHE A 136 -1.64 19.19 -2.39
N VAL A 137 -0.51 19.32 -3.07
CA VAL A 137 0.76 18.67 -2.72
C VAL A 137 1.53 19.56 -1.74
N LYS A 138 2.08 18.95 -0.70
CA LYS A 138 2.97 19.58 0.26
C LYS A 138 4.24 18.75 0.39
N ASN A 139 5.38 19.38 0.13
CA ASN A 139 6.69 18.71 0.05
C ASN A 139 7.39 18.59 1.41
N ASP A 140 6.68 18.78 2.52
CA ASP A 140 7.21 18.57 3.85
C ASP A 140 6.16 18.04 4.82
N VAL A 141 6.60 17.13 5.70
CA VAL A 141 5.78 16.55 6.78
C VAL A 141 6.18 17.07 8.16
N ARG A 142 6.79 18.27 8.21
CA ARG A 142 7.36 18.80 9.47
C ARG A 142 6.65 20.06 9.94
N THR A 143 6.00 20.77 9.04
CA THR A 143 5.37 22.06 9.30
C THR A 143 3.92 22.05 8.85
N SER A 144 3.08 22.83 9.55
CA SER A 144 1.72 23.09 9.07
C SER A 144 1.76 24.19 8.02
N GLY A 145 0.82 24.20 7.08
CA GLY A 145 0.80 25.25 6.06
C GLY A 145 -0.12 24.96 4.89
N VAL A 146 0.13 25.69 3.81
CA VAL A 146 -0.54 25.53 2.52
C VAL A 146 0.23 24.58 1.62
N ALA A 147 -0.39 24.19 0.51
CA ALA A 147 0.22 23.38 -0.54
C ALA A 147 1.33 24.14 -1.27
N ASP A 148 2.36 23.42 -1.68
CA ASP A 148 3.43 23.89 -2.57
C ASP A 148 3.01 23.80 -4.04
N THR A 149 2.25 22.76 -4.40
CA THR A 149 1.72 22.54 -5.75
C THR A 149 0.24 22.22 -5.71
N VAL A 150 -0.53 22.79 -6.65
CA VAL A 150 -1.97 22.51 -6.81
C VAL A 150 -2.27 22.21 -8.27
N PHE A 151 -2.96 21.10 -8.53
CA PHE A 151 -3.36 20.70 -9.88
C PHE A 151 -4.64 19.87 -9.87
N THR A 152 -5.23 19.66 -11.04
CA THR A 152 -6.48 18.91 -11.20
C THR A 152 -6.28 17.75 -12.17
N TYR A 153 -6.71 16.54 -11.79
CA TYR A 153 -6.60 15.36 -12.65
C TYR A 153 -7.67 14.32 -12.31
N GLY A 154 -8.18 13.64 -13.35
CA GLY A 154 -9.26 12.66 -13.21
C GLY A 154 -10.62 13.27 -12.84
N ASP A 155 -11.53 12.40 -12.44
CA ASP A 155 -12.88 12.71 -11.96
C ASP A 155 -12.97 12.49 -10.45
N PRO A 156 -13.87 13.18 -9.73
CA PRO A 156 -13.97 13.11 -8.27
C PRO A 156 -14.10 11.70 -7.69
N GLU A 157 -14.79 10.80 -8.38
CA GLU A 157 -15.06 9.43 -7.95
C GLU A 157 -13.93 8.46 -8.28
N ASP A 158 -12.90 8.88 -9.01
CA ASP A 158 -11.78 8.01 -9.33
C ASP A 158 -11.03 7.57 -8.08
N HIS A 159 -10.54 6.33 -8.10
CA HIS A 159 -9.54 5.86 -7.15
C HIS A 159 -8.15 6.31 -7.61
N VAL A 160 -7.27 6.58 -6.65
CA VAL A 160 -5.95 7.15 -6.91
C VAL A 160 -4.89 6.18 -6.45
N LEU A 161 -3.88 5.97 -7.29
CA LEU A 161 -2.63 5.32 -6.95
C LEU A 161 -1.49 6.34 -7.10
N VAL A 162 -0.48 6.21 -6.26
CA VAL A 162 0.74 7.02 -6.27
C VAL A 162 1.92 6.11 -6.60
N GLY A 163 2.86 6.63 -7.36
CA GLY A 163 4.13 5.97 -7.65
C GLY A 163 4.92 6.66 -8.74
N ASN A 164 6.16 6.23 -8.91
CA ASN A 164 7.06 6.56 -9.99
C ASN A 164 6.75 5.68 -11.21
N TRP A 165 5.67 6.01 -11.91
CA TRP A 165 5.21 5.20 -13.04
C TRP A 165 6.20 5.13 -14.20
N ASN A 166 7.10 6.12 -14.36
CA ASN A 166 8.01 6.21 -15.49
C ASN A 166 9.47 5.79 -15.19
N GLY A 167 9.76 5.38 -13.95
CA GLY A 167 11.08 4.93 -13.54
C GLY A 167 12.15 6.03 -13.53
N GLU A 168 11.79 7.32 -13.50
CA GLU A 168 12.76 8.41 -13.48
C GLU A 168 13.40 8.57 -12.09
N VAL A 169 14.45 7.80 -11.80
CA VAL A 169 15.17 7.82 -10.52
C VAL A 169 16.12 9.02 -10.28
N ARG A 170 16.00 10.11 -11.06
CA ARG A 170 16.93 11.25 -10.95
C ARG A 170 16.33 12.38 -10.11
N ALA A 171 16.91 12.59 -8.93
CA ALA A 171 16.86 13.88 -8.25
C ALA A 171 17.23 14.97 -9.26
N PRO A 172 16.44 16.04 -9.34
CA PRO A 172 16.59 17.00 -10.41
C PRO A 172 17.87 17.82 -10.27
N ALA A 173 18.33 18.39 -11.39
CA ALA A 173 19.25 19.52 -11.32
C ALA A 173 18.61 20.69 -10.54
N PRO A 174 19.39 21.58 -9.89
CA PRO A 174 18.82 22.74 -9.21
C PRO A 174 17.92 23.57 -10.14
N GLY A 175 16.65 23.75 -9.76
CA GLY A 175 15.64 24.45 -10.57
C GLY A 175 14.88 23.58 -11.57
N VAL A 176 15.14 22.27 -11.59
CA VAL A 176 14.28 21.25 -12.17
C VAL A 176 13.57 20.57 -10.98
N THR A 177 12.31 20.18 -11.12
CA THR A 177 11.63 19.29 -10.16
C THR A 177 11.96 17.86 -10.59
N GLY A 178 12.38 17.00 -9.66
CA GLY A 178 12.58 15.59 -9.98
C GLY A 178 11.24 15.08 -10.41
N LYS A 179 11.22 14.14 -11.36
CA LYS A 179 9.99 13.37 -11.49
C LYS A 179 10.06 12.31 -10.40
N GLY A 180 9.74 12.73 -9.18
CA GLY A 180 9.38 11.80 -8.13
C GLY A 180 8.02 11.18 -8.43
N ASP A 181 7.27 10.86 -7.40
CA ASP A 181 5.99 10.21 -7.56
C ASP A 181 4.96 11.07 -8.25
N THR A 182 4.12 10.39 -9.02
CA THR A 182 3.02 10.98 -9.77
C THR A 182 1.77 10.12 -9.60
N LEU A 183 0.73 10.41 -10.37
CA LEU A 183 -0.60 9.85 -10.12
C LEU A 183 -1.04 8.92 -11.23
N MET A 184 -1.79 7.91 -10.82
CA MET A 184 -2.64 7.13 -11.70
C MET A 184 -4.05 7.15 -11.13
N VAL A 185 -5.04 7.41 -11.98
CA VAL A 185 -6.46 7.29 -11.59
C VAL A 185 -7.06 6.02 -12.17
N VAL A 186 -7.94 5.38 -11.39
CA VAL A 186 -8.58 4.12 -11.75
C VAL A 186 -10.09 4.33 -11.79
N ARG A 187 -10.69 3.91 -12.91
CA ARG A 187 -12.12 4.01 -13.16
C ARG A 187 -12.62 2.77 -13.88
N ASP A 188 -13.53 2.03 -13.25
CA ASP A 188 -14.15 0.83 -13.82
C ASP A 188 -13.12 -0.21 -14.34
N GLY A 189 -12.00 -0.37 -13.63
CA GLY A 189 -10.89 -1.26 -14.03
C GLY A 189 -9.98 -0.72 -15.16
N HIS A 190 -10.15 0.55 -15.53
CA HIS A 190 -9.31 1.27 -16.47
C HIS A 190 -8.36 2.21 -15.73
N PHE A 191 -7.06 2.10 -16.03
CA PHE A 191 -5.99 2.87 -15.42
C PHE A 191 -5.55 4.00 -16.34
N PHE A 192 -5.43 5.21 -15.79
CA PHE A 192 -5.04 6.41 -16.52
C PHE A 192 -3.83 7.04 -15.84
N VAL A 193 -2.66 6.89 -16.46
CA VAL A 193 -1.35 7.32 -15.94
C VAL A 193 -1.13 8.80 -16.21
N LYS A 194 -0.66 9.54 -15.21
CA LYS A 194 -0.18 10.91 -15.34
C LYS A 194 1.27 11.00 -14.84
N ASN A 195 2.18 11.35 -15.72
CA ASN A 195 3.63 11.40 -15.47
C ASN A 195 4.16 12.81 -15.12
N ASP A 196 3.27 13.74 -14.77
CA ASP A 196 3.66 15.03 -14.20
C ASP A 196 2.58 15.58 -13.26
N LEU A 197 2.94 16.59 -12.46
CA LEU A 197 2.05 17.25 -11.51
C LEU A 197 1.38 18.50 -12.12
N ARG A 198 0.87 18.39 -13.35
CA ARG A 198 0.14 19.46 -14.03
C ARG A 198 -1.28 19.04 -14.38
N THR A 199 -2.17 20.02 -14.36
CA THR A 199 -3.55 19.82 -14.85
C THR A 199 -3.54 19.41 -16.31
N GLY A 200 -4.25 18.34 -16.63
CA GLY A 200 -4.30 17.82 -17.99
C GLY A 200 -4.98 16.47 -18.09
N THR A 201 -4.72 15.80 -19.21
CA THR A 201 -5.19 14.44 -19.49
C THR A 201 -4.11 13.42 -19.16
N ALA A 202 -4.50 12.14 -19.18
CA ALA A 202 -3.57 11.03 -19.03
C ALA A 202 -2.50 11.02 -20.13
N ASP A 203 -1.31 10.56 -19.78
CA ASP A 203 -0.18 10.33 -20.67
C ASP A 203 -0.21 8.91 -21.28
N ALA A 204 -0.84 7.97 -20.57
CA ALA A 204 -1.12 6.61 -21.02
C ALA A 204 -2.35 6.03 -20.31
N ASP A 205 -2.97 5.02 -20.91
CA ASP A 205 -4.08 4.28 -20.34
C ASP A 205 -4.01 2.78 -20.68
N PHE A 206 -4.48 1.92 -19.78
CA PHE A 206 -4.48 0.47 -19.96
C PHE A 206 -5.45 -0.25 -19.02
N LEU A 207 -5.82 -1.48 -19.37
CA LEU A 207 -6.59 -2.37 -18.50
C LEU A 207 -5.66 -3.36 -17.79
N PHE A 208 -5.93 -3.66 -16.52
CA PHE A 208 -5.26 -4.73 -15.77
C PHE A 208 -6.18 -5.31 -14.69
N GLY A 209 -6.17 -6.64 -14.54
CA GLY A 209 -7.04 -7.30 -13.55
C GLY A 209 -8.54 -7.22 -13.89
N ASN A 210 -9.36 -7.40 -12.85
CA ASN A 210 -10.82 -7.28 -12.91
C ASN A 210 -11.25 -5.95 -12.26
N PRO A 211 -12.39 -5.37 -12.67
CA PRO A 211 -12.87 -4.10 -12.11
C PRO A 211 -13.08 -4.08 -10.58
N ASP A 212 -13.31 -5.25 -9.96
CA ASP A 212 -13.55 -5.37 -8.52
C ASP A 212 -12.29 -5.72 -7.71
N ASP A 213 -11.14 -5.86 -8.35
CA ASP A 213 -9.90 -6.19 -7.64
C ASP A 213 -9.44 -5.00 -6.79
N ALA A 214 -8.94 -5.28 -5.58
CA ALA A 214 -8.15 -4.30 -4.85
C ALA A 214 -6.80 -4.13 -5.56
N VAL A 215 -6.33 -2.90 -5.72
CA VAL A 215 -5.11 -2.58 -6.47
C VAL A 215 -4.09 -1.92 -5.55
N TYR A 216 -2.85 -2.36 -5.69
CA TYR A 216 -1.69 -1.88 -4.96
C TYR A 216 -0.61 -1.44 -5.94
N ALA A 217 0.15 -0.42 -5.58
CA ALA A 217 1.31 0.07 -6.32
C ALA A 217 2.57 -0.23 -5.52
N GLY A 218 3.66 -0.56 -6.22
CA GLY A 218 4.98 -0.70 -5.61
C GLY A 218 6.03 -1.17 -6.61
N ASP A 219 7.29 -0.94 -6.26
CA ASP A 219 8.46 -1.43 -6.97
C ASP A 219 8.80 -2.84 -6.45
N TRP A 220 8.10 -3.83 -6.99
CA TRP A 220 8.22 -5.20 -6.50
C TRP A 220 9.56 -5.81 -6.90
N ALA A 221 10.36 -6.19 -5.89
CA ALA A 221 11.62 -6.89 -6.11
C ALA A 221 11.49 -8.04 -7.13
N PRO A 222 12.23 -8.02 -8.25
CA PRO A 222 12.13 -9.06 -9.27
C PRO A 222 12.71 -10.37 -8.75
N GLN A 223 12.11 -11.50 -9.11
CA GLN A 223 12.74 -12.79 -8.80
C GLN A 223 13.88 -13.03 -9.79
N THR A 224 15.13 -12.68 -9.46
CA THR A 224 16.27 -13.30 -10.15
C THR A 224 16.88 -14.36 -9.24
N THR A 225 17.19 -15.52 -9.81
CA THR A 225 17.80 -16.62 -9.08
C THR A 225 19.15 -16.90 -9.73
N VAL A 226 20.25 -16.45 -9.13
CA VAL A 226 21.60 -16.83 -9.57
C VAL A 226 22.04 -18.03 -8.74
N GLY A 227 22.13 -19.21 -9.39
CA GLY A 227 22.61 -20.43 -8.73
C GLY A 227 21.69 -21.01 -7.66
N GLY A 228 20.38 -20.76 -7.72
CA GLY A 228 19.41 -21.22 -6.72
C GLY A 228 19.18 -20.25 -5.56
N LYS A 229 19.89 -19.11 -5.53
CA LYS A 229 19.75 -18.06 -4.52
C LYS A 229 19.02 -16.84 -5.10
N PRO A 230 18.04 -16.25 -4.38
CA PRO A 230 17.45 -14.98 -4.78
C PRO A 230 18.53 -13.91 -4.87
N THR A 231 18.67 -13.29 -6.03
CA THR A 231 19.41 -12.06 -6.25
C THR A 231 18.41 -11.10 -6.88
N ALA A 232 18.13 -9.95 -6.30
CA ALA A 232 17.17 -9.02 -6.89
C ALA A 232 17.69 -7.63 -6.57
N THR A 233 18.28 -6.97 -7.57
CA THR A 233 18.98 -5.69 -7.41
C THR A 233 18.45 -4.59 -8.31
N ASP A 234 17.46 -4.85 -9.16
CA ASP A 234 16.77 -3.81 -9.91
C ASP A 234 15.30 -3.76 -9.49
N ALA A 235 15.10 -3.25 -8.28
CA ALA A 235 14.09 -2.21 -8.13
C ALA A 235 14.55 -1.08 -9.07
N ASP A 236 14.12 -1.11 -10.33
CA ASP A 236 14.56 -0.15 -11.36
C ASP A 236 13.96 1.24 -11.14
N GLY A 237 13.21 1.38 -10.05
CA GLY A 237 12.55 2.57 -9.56
C GLY A 237 11.21 2.80 -10.24
N ALA A 238 10.78 1.94 -11.16
CA ALA A 238 9.48 2.04 -11.80
C ALA A 238 8.44 1.25 -11.01
N ASP A 239 7.34 1.92 -10.67
CA ASP A 239 6.24 1.26 -9.95
C ASP A 239 5.40 0.38 -10.87
N GLN A 240 5.07 -0.78 -10.34
CA GLN A 240 4.21 -1.78 -10.96
C GLN A 240 2.89 -1.89 -10.18
N LEU A 241 1.92 -2.61 -10.75
CA LEU A 241 0.66 -2.91 -10.07
C LEU A 241 0.62 -4.32 -9.50
N ALA A 242 -0.05 -4.49 -8.37
CA ALA A 242 -0.54 -5.79 -7.90
C ALA A 242 -2.05 -5.72 -7.70
N VAL A 243 -2.78 -6.66 -8.31
CA VAL A 243 -4.21 -6.84 -8.05
C VAL A 243 -4.43 -8.00 -7.08
N ARG A 244 -5.32 -7.82 -6.09
CA ARG A 244 -5.54 -8.80 -5.00
C ARG A 244 -6.91 -9.46 -5.11
N ARG A 245 -6.93 -10.79 -4.91
CA ARG A 245 -8.13 -11.62 -4.80
C ARG A 245 -7.98 -12.59 -3.62
N GLY A 246 -8.73 -12.37 -2.55
CA GLY A 246 -8.51 -13.09 -1.29
C GLY A 246 -7.14 -12.77 -0.72
N ASN A 247 -6.24 -13.75 -0.61
CA ASN A 247 -4.85 -13.54 -0.19
C ASN A 247 -3.83 -13.72 -1.33
N GLN A 248 -4.29 -13.79 -2.58
CA GLN A 248 -3.43 -13.89 -3.75
C GLN A 248 -3.24 -12.52 -4.41
N TYR A 249 -2.01 -12.23 -4.81
CA TYR A 249 -1.60 -10.99 -5.46
C TYR A 249 -1.01 -11.31 -6.82
N PHE A 250 -1.54 -10.66 -7.86
CA PHE A 250 -1.13 -10.84 -9.24
C PHE A 250 -0.37 -9.59 -9.67
N LEU A 251 0.96 -9.70 -9.72
CA LEU A 251 1.86 -8.58 -10.00
C LEU A 251 1.99 -8.40 -11.51
N SER A 252 1.91 -7.16 -11.96
CA SER A 252 2.02 -6.78 -13.36
C SER A 252 3.48 -6.87 -13.84
N ALA A 253 3.65 -6.87 -15.16
CA ALA A 253 4.87 -6.42 -15.80
C ALA A 253 4.96 -4.89 -15.68
N GLU A 254 6.07 -4.33 -16.15
CA GLU A 254 6.21 -2.89 -16.36
C GLU A 254 5.03 -2.27 -17.09
N LEU A 255 4.66 -1.09 -16.63
CA LEU A 255 3.49 -0.38 -17.11
C LEU A 255 3.82 0.42 -18.38
N PRO A 256 2.85 0.63 -19.28
CA PRO A 256 3.04 1.54 -20.39
C PRO A 256 3.02 2.99 -19.88
N THR A 257 4.09 3.73 -20.14
CA THR A 257 4.30 5.09 -19.61
C THR A 257 4.11 6.19 -20.65
N SER A 258 3.99 5.83 -21.93
CA SER A 258 3.61 6.74 -23.00
C SER A 258 2.99 5.96 -24.16
N GLY A 259 1.92 6.50 -24.77
CA GLY A 259 1.32 6.11 -26.07
C GLY A 259 1.24 4.62 -26.43
N GLY A 260 0.01 4.10 -26.63
CA GLY A 260 -0.23 2.80 -27.28
C GLY A 260 -0.33 1.61 -26.31
N ALA A 261 -1.56 1.37 -25.84
CA ALA A 261 -1.96 0.42 -24.80
C ALA A 261 -1.68 -1.05 -25.13
N THR A 262 -0.46 -1.54 -24.83
CA THR A 262 -0.32 -2.95 -24.48
C THR A 262 -0.66 -3.10 -23.01
N ASN A 263 -1.80 -3.72 -22.72
CA ASN A 263 -2.17 -4.07 -21.36
C ASN A 263 -1.04 -4.89 -20.72
N PRO A 264 -0.59 -4.53 -19.50
CA PRO A 264 0.44 -5.29 -18.82
C PRO A 264 -0.08 -6.70 -18.51
N ARG A 265 0.84 -7.66 -18.48
CA ARG A 265 0.52 -9.05 -18.14
C ARG A 265 0.88 -9.30 -16.69
N THR A 266 0.25 -10.29 -16.06
CA THR A 266 0.73 -10.80 -14.78
C THR A 266 2.06 -11.54 -14.98
N THR A 267 3.10 -11.14 -14.25
CA THR A 267 4.43 -11.77 -14.27
C THR A 267 4.61 -12.74 -13.11
N ARG A 268 3.99 -12.45 -11.95
CA ARG A 268 4.12 -13.23 -10.73
C ARG A 268 2.80 -13.30 -9.98
N VAL A 269 2.56 -14.43 -9.32
CA VAL A 269 1.49 -14.58 -8.34
C VAL A 269 2.11 -14.96 -7.01
N LEU A 270 1.80 -14.23 -5.95
CA LEU A 270 2.23 -14.53 -4.59
C LEU A 270 1.03 -14.64 -3.66
N THR A 271 1.22 -15.31 -2.52
CA THR A 271 0.20 -15.45 -1.48
C THR A 271 0.74 -14.85 -0.19
N TYR A 272 0.02 -13.92 0.40
CA TYR A 272 0.44 -13.25 1.64
C TYR A 272 -0.75 -12.89 2.52
N GLY A 273 -0.58 -13.12 3.82
CA GLY A 273 -1.62 -12.85 4.83
C GLY A 273 -2.87 -13.71 4.69
N ASN A 274 -3.87 -13.35 5.48
CA ASN A 274 -5.21 -13.90 5.42
C ASN A 274 -6.08 -13.11 4.42
N PRO A 275 -7.15 -13.71 3.85
CA PRO A 275 -8.06 -13.01 2.95
C PRO A 275 -8.70 -11.75 3.54
N ASP A 276 -8.87 -11.70 4.87
CA ASP A 276 -9.48 -10.57 5.58
C ASP A 276 -8.45 -9.59 6.17
N ASP A 277 -7.15 -9.84 5.99
CA ASP A 277 -6.12 -8.93 6.48
C ASP A 277 -6.21 -7.58 5.72
N ALA A 278 -6.08 -6.50 6.49
CA ALA A 278 -5.88 -5.16 5.97
C ALA A 278 -4.41 -5.01 5.57
N VAL A 279 -4.17 -4.88 4.28
CA VAL A 279 -2.83 -4.98 3.69
C VAL A 279 -2.39 -3.64 3.15
N PHE A 280 -1.12 -3.33 3.32
CA PHE A 280 -0.47 -2.16 2.73
C PHE A 280 0.81 -2.57 1.98
N VAL A 281 1.30 -1.69 1.13
CA VAL A 281 2.62 -1.79 0.50
C VAL A 281 3.57 -0.87 1.23
N ALA A 282 4.81 -1.30 1.38
CA ALA A 282 5.86 -0.48 1.97
C ALA A 282 7.24 -0.92 1.51
N THR A 283 8.13 0.05 1.34
CA THR A 283 9.56 -0.19 1.16
C THR A 283 10.15 -0.71 2.46
N SER A 284 10.60 -1.97 2.43
CA SER A 284 11.25 -2.61 3.58
C SER A 284 12.31 -3.60 3.08
N PRO A 285 13.57 -3.14 2.91
CA PRO A 285 14.63 -3.99 2.41
C PRO A 285 14.87 -5.21 3.32
N THR A 286 15.10 -6.36 2.70
CA THR A 286 15.37 -7.64 3.35
C THR A 286 16.85 -7.95 3.30
N LEU A 287 17.46 -8.18 4.47
CA LEU A 287 18.86 -8.59 4.55
C LEU A 287 18.97 -10.10 4.32
N VAL A 288 20.02 -10.50 3.60
CA VAL A 288 20.32 -11.92 3.34
C VAL A 288 21.76 -12.26 3.71
N ASP A 289 21.97 -13.46 4.25
CA ASP A 289 23.28 -13.99 4.61
C ASP A 289 24.05 -14.50 3.38
N ALA A 290 25.25 -15.07 3.58
CA ALA A 290 26.06 -15.63 2.49
C ALA A 290 25.39 -16.81 1.75
N ASN A 291 24.40 -17.44 2.37
CA ASN A 291 23.61 -18.54 1.80
C ASN A 291 22.41 -18.00 1.00
N GLY A 292 22.08 -16.73 1.13
CA GLY A 292 20.89 -16.12 0.53
C GLY A 292 19.64 -16.29 1.40
N ASP A 293 19.80 -16.74 2.65
CA ASP A 293 18.72 -16.88 3.62
C ASP A 293 18.45 -15.53 4.28
N VAL A 294 17.17 -15.24 4.57
CA VAL A 294 16.77 -14.02 5.28
C VAL A 294 17.45 -13.98 6.66
N THR A 295 18.05 -12.85 7.00
CA THR A 295 18.67 -12.64 8.31
C THR A 295 18.22 -11.31 8.92
N GLU A 296 18.06 -11.28 10.24
CA GLU A 296 17.85 -10.04 11.00
C GLU A 296 19.18 -9.46 11.53
N ASP A 297 20.27 -10.23 11.43
CA ASP A 297 21.60 -9.85 11.94
C ASP A 297 22.42 -9.15 10.85
N ASP A 298 22.52 -7.83 10.98
CA ASP A 298 23.28 -6.95 10.09
C ASP A 298 24.77 -7.29 10.01
N THR A 299 25.34 -7.96 11.02
CA THR A 299 26.75 -8.38 11.03
C THR A 299 26.99 -9.63 10.17
N THR A 300 25.94 -10.41 9.91
CA THR A 300 25.99 -11.61 9.06
C THR A 300 25.44 -11.37 7.66
N ALA A 301 24.73 -10.25 7.46
CA ALA A 301 24.20 -9.86 6.18
C ALA A 301 25.33 -9.67 5.15
N THR A 302 25.19 -10.33 4.00
CA THR A 302 26.13 -10.19 2.87
C THR A 302 25.47 -9.61 1.63
N GLY A 303 24.14 -9.43 1.66
CA GLY A 303 23.36 -8.80 0.61
C GLY A 303 22.09 -8.15 1.15
N VAL A 304 21.48 -7.33 0.31
CA VAL A 304 20.20 -6.66 0.57
C VAL A 304 19.32 -6.84 -0.66
N ILE A 305 18.09 -7.30 -0.44
CA ILE A 305 17.02 -7.26 -1.44
C ILE A 305 16.26 -5.96 -1.23
N THR A 306 16.21 -5.12 -2.26
CA THR A 306 15.51 -3.84 -2.27
C THR A 306 14.18 -3.95 -3.01
N GLY A 307 13.33 -2.95 -2.82
CA GLY A 307 11.97 -2.90 -3.36
C GLY A 307 10.92 -3.04 -2.27
N ASP A 308 9.68 -3.14 -2.72
CA ASP A 308 8.51 -3.12 -1.86
C ASP A 308 8.07 -4.50 -1.41
N GLY A 309 7.61 -4.54 -0.17
CA GLY A 309 6.97 -5.68 0.45
C GLY A 309 5.52 -5.39 0.80
N LEU A 310 4.83 -6.43 1.25
CA LEU A 310 3.48 -6.29 1.80
C LEU A 310 3.55 -6.12 3.32
N GLY A 311 2.52 -5.54 3.90
CA GLY A 311 2.38 -5.45 5.34
C GLY A 311 0.94 -5.66 5.79
N VAL A 312 0.75 -5.94 7.08
CA VAL A 312 -0.58 -6.08 7.69
C VAL A 312 -0.70 -5.18 8.91
N ARG A 313 -1.84 -4.50 9.05
CA ARG A 313 -2.20 -3.70 10.23
C ARG A 313 -3.10 -4.48 11.19
N ARG A 314 -2.81 -4.45 12.49
CA ARG A 314 -3.53 -5.22 13.52
C ARG A 314 -3.75 -4.47 14.83
N LEU A 315 -4.77 -4.88 15.57
CA LEU A 315 -5.00 -4.55 16.98
C LEU A 315 -3.94 -5.21 17.87
N LEU A 316 -3.74 -4.63 19.06
CA LEU A 316 -3.00 -5.29 20.14
C LEU A 316 -3.82 -6.50 20.63
N SER A 317 -3.20 -7.69 20.59
CA SER A 317 -3.77 -8.95 21.09
C SER A 317 -3.45 -9.18 22.57
#